data_AF-A0A1G4AGD2-F1
#
_entry.id   AF-A0A1G4AGD2-F1
#
_cell.length_a   1.000
_cell.length_b   1.000
_cell.length_c   1.000
_cell.angle_alpha   90.00
_cell.angle_beta   90.00
_cell.angle_gamma   90.00
#
_symmetry.space_group_name_H-M   'P 1'
#
loop_
_entity.id
_entity.type
_entity.pdbx_description
1 polymer ?
#
loop_
_entity_poly.entity_id
_entity_poly.type
_entity_poly.pdbx_seq_one_letter_code
_entity_poly.pdbx_strand_id
1 'polypeptide(L)'
;MNLIPSLLVVAAQSGWADKIRQVPKQAWINIGLFVVVIVITLRTWRALKKINELAPYIAVASMLAIIFLYWIFNRTEPKFLSPFVDFLSGFLPNVRSR
;
A
#
# COMPACT_ATOMS: atom_id res chain seq x y z
N MET A 1 38.87 35.24 -20.35
CA MET A 1 38.80 34.07 -19.45
C MET A 1 37.41 33.45 -19.66
N ASN A 2 37.31 32.38 -20.47
CA ASN A 2 36.03 31.82 -20.92
C ASN A 2 35.44 30.89 -19.85
N LEU A 3 34.41 31.34 -19.14
CA LEU A 3 33.72 30.62 -18.06
C LEU A 3 32.52 29.77 -18.53
N ILE A 4 32.25 29.75 -19.83
CA ILE A 4 31.13 29.02 -20.44
C ILE A 4 31.29 27.49 -20.39
N PRO A 5 32.48 26.87 -20.60
CA PRO A 5 32.59 25.42 -20.65
C PRO A 5 32.38 24.74 -19.29
N SER A 6 32.63 25.42 -18.16
CA SER A 6 32.46 24.84 -16.82
C SER A 6 31.00 24.73 -16.39
N LEU A 7 30.11 25.61 -16.87
CA LEU A 7 28.68 25.57 -16.54
C LEU A 7 27.94 24.40 -17.24
N LEU A 8 28.37 24.04 -18.46
CA LEU A 8 27.80 22.91 -19.20
C LEU A 8 28.17 21.55 -18.61
N VAL A 9 29.35 21.42 -17.98
CA VAL A 9 29.80 20.18 -17.35
C VAL A 9 29.04 19.88 -16.05
N VAL A 10 28.64 20.91 -15.29
CA VAL A 10 27.82 20.75 -14.07
C VAL A 10 26.37 20.35 -14.40
N ALA A 11 25.81 20.83 -15.50
CA ALA A 11 24.47 20.43 -15.97
C ALA A 11 24.42 18.98 -16.49
N ALA A 12 25.57 18.43 -16.91
CA ALA A 12 25.70 17.05 -17.38
C ALA A 12 25.94 16.03 -16.23
N GLN A 13 25.84 16.44 -14.97
CA GLN A 13 26.00 15.54 -13.84
C GLN A 13 24.83 14.54 -13.81
N SER A 14 25.17 13.31 -14.17
CA SER A 14 24.34 12.09 -14.32
C SER A 14 23.67 11.60 -13.04
N GLY A 15 23.29 12.50 -12.13
CA GLY A 15 22.80 12.17 -10.78
C GLY A 15 21.62 11.20 -10.77
N TRP A 16 20.80 11.16 -11.82
CA TRP A 16 19.70 10.20 -11.97
C TRP A 16 20.15 8.76 -12.21
N ALA A 17 21.19 8.54 -13.02
CA ALA A 17 21.68 7.20 -13.35
C ALA A 17 22.34 6.54 -12.13
N ASP A 18 23.08 7.32 -11.35
CA ASP A 18 23.71 6.86 -10.10
C ASP A 18 22.67 6.58 -9.02
N LYS A 19 21.59 7.36 -8.96
CA LYS A 19 20.44 7.12 -8.05
C LYS A 19 19.71 5.83 -8.35
N ILE A 20 19.48 5.49 -9.63
CA ILE A 20 18.79 4.25 -10.02
C ILE A 20 19.66 3.02 -9.69
N ARG A 21 20.98 3.13 -9.82
CA ARG A 21 21.92 2.04 -9.47
C ARG A 21 22.01 1.76 -7.98
N GLN A 22 21.75 2.76 -7.14
CA GLN A 22 21.73 2.61 -5.67
C GLN A 22 20.47 1.94 -5.15
N VAL A 23 19.45 1.73 -5.99
CA VAL A 23 18.20 1.10 -5.58
C VAL A 23 18.46 -0.39 -5.28
N PRO A 24 18.23 -0.86 -4.05
CA PRO A 24 18.43 -2.26 -3.70
C PRO A 24 17.49 -3.15 -4.51
N LYS A 25 17.95 -4.35 -4.89
CA LYS A 25 17.14 -5.33 -5.65
C LYS A 25 15.78 -5.62 -4.99
N GLN A 26 15.72 -5.56 -3.66
CA GLN A 26 14.48 -5.72 -2.90
C GLN A 26 13.40 -4.70 -3.28
N ALA A 27 13.78 -3.44 -3.55
CA ALA A 27 12.82 -2.42 -3.95
C ALA A 27 12.18 -2.75 -5.30
N TRP A 28 12.96 -3.26 -6.26
CA TRP A 28 12.43 -3.72 -7.56
C TRP A 28 11.42 -4.86 -7.42
N ILE A 29 11.70 -5.81 -6.52
CA ILE A 29 10.78 -6.91 -6.20
C ILE A 29 9.49 -6.37 -5.59
N ASN A 30 9.58 -5.47 -4.61
CA ASN A 30 8.42 -4.86 -3.97
C ASN A 30 7.56 -4.07 -4.96
N ILE A 31 8.20 -3.33 -5.88
CA ILE A 31 7.51 -2.60 -6.96
C ILE A 31 6.78 -3.59 -7.89
N GLY A 32 7.47 -4.64 -8.34
CA GLY A 32 6.87 -5.67 -9.19
C GLY A 32 5.66 -6.33 -8.51
N LEU A 33 5.80 -6.70 -7.23
CA LEU A 33 4.72 -7.28 -6.44
C LEU A 33 3.53 -6.32 -6.31
N PHE A 34 3.79 -5.04 -6.07
CA PHE A 34 2.74 -4.02 -5.96
C PHE A 34 1.94 -3.90 -7.26
N VAL A 35 2.63 -3.88 -8.41
CA VAL A 35 1.97 -3.86 -9.73
C VAL A 35 1.11 -5.10 -9.95
N VAL A 36 1.62 -6.29 -9.61
CA VAL A 36 0.87 -7.55 -9.73
C VAL A 36 -0.41 -7.52 -8.89
N VAL A 37 -0.32 -7.06 -7.64
CA VAL A 37 -1.49 -6.92 -6.76
C VAL A 37 -2.53 -5.99 -7.39
N ILE A 38 -2.13 -4.82 -7.89
CA ILE A 38 -3.06 -3.88 -8.55
C ILE A 38 -3.75 -4.53 -9.75
N VAL A 39 -2.99 -5.21 -10.61
CA VAL A 39 -3.55 -5.86 -11.80
C VAL A 39 -4.58 -6.92 -11.41
N ILE A 40 -4.28 -7.74 -10.40
CA ILE A 40 -5.22 -8.75 -9.88
C ILE A 40 -6.47 -8.06 -9.32
N THR A 41 -6.33 -7.03 -8.48
CA THR A 41 -7.45 -6.29 -7.91
C THR A 41 -8.36 -5.72 -9.00
N LEU A 42 -7.81 -5.07 -10.02
CA LEU A 42 -8.59 -4.49 -11.13
C LEU A 42 -9.28 -5.58 -11.95
N ARG A 43 -8.63 -6.72 -12.19
CA ARG A 43 -9.21 -7.84 -12.91
C ARG A 43 -10.39 -8.45 -12.14
N THR A 44 -10.21 -8.69 -10.85
CA THR A 44 -11.25 -9.20 -9.95
C THR A 44 -12.41 -8.21 -9.88
N TRP A 45 -12.15 -6.92 -9.70
CA TRP A 45 -13.19 -5.88 -9.71
C TRP A 45 -14.04 -5.89 -10.98
N ARG A 46 -13.38 -5.94 -12.15
CA ARG A 46 -14.08 -6.01 -13.45
C ARG A 46 -14.88 -7.31 -13.58
N ALA A 47 -14.35 -8.44 -13.10
CA ALA A 47 -15.06 -9.71 -13.12
C ALA A 47 -16.31 -9.69 -12.23
N LEU A 48 -16.21 -9.15 -11.01
CA LEU A 48 -17.35 -9.03 -10.10
C LEU A 48 -18.44 -8.10 -10.67
N LYS A 49 -18.05 -6.97 -11.27
CA LYS A 49 -19.00 -6.04 -11.92
C LYS A 49 -19.79 -6.67 -13.07
N LYS A 50 -19.22 -7.65 -13.79
CA LYS A 50 -19.94 -8.36 -14.86
C LYS A 50 -21.08 -9.24 -14.32
N ILE A 51 -20.96 -9.70 -13.08
CA ILE A 51 -21.95 -10.57 -12.44
C ILE A 51 -23.02 -9.72 -11.75
N ASN A 52 -22.60 -8.70 -11.00
CA ASN A 52 -23.50 -7.77 -10.33
C ASN A 52 -22.74 -6.46 -10.02
N GLU A 53 -23.37 -5.31 -10.25
CA GLU A 53 -22.80 -4.01 -9.90
C GLU A 53 -22.52 -3.87 -8.40
N LEU A 54 -23.29 -4.58 -7.55
CA LEU A 54 -23.13 -4.57 -6.09
C LEU A 54 -22.03 -5.52 -5.58
N ALA A 55 -21.71 -6.59 -6.31
CA ALA A 55 -20.73 -7.58 -5.89
C ALA A 55 -19.36 -7.02 -5.48
N PRO A 56 -18.71 -6.09 -6.22
CA PRO A 56 -17.42 -5.56 -5.82
C PRO A 56 -17.49 -4.78 -4.50
N TYR A 57 -18.59 -4.07 -4.24
CA TYR A 57 -18.76 -3.32 -3.00
C TYR A 57 -18.90 -4.25 -1.80
N ILE A 58 -19.66 -5.34 -1.95
CA ILE A 58 -19.78 -6.37 -0.90
C ILE A 58 -18.42 -7.00 -0.62
N ALA A 59 -17.64 -7.31 -1.66
CA ALA A 59 -16.30 -7.88 -1.50
C ALA A 59 -15.32 -6.92 -0.79
N VAL A 60 -15.38 -5.61 -1.10
CA VAL A 60 -14.57 -4.62 -0.38
C VAL A 60 -15.02 -4.46 1.06
N ALA A 61 -16.33 -4.38 1.30
CA ALA A 61 -16.89 -4.24 2.64
C ALA A 61 -16.52 -5.43 3.52
N SER A 62 -16.62 -6.66 3.00
CA SER A 62 -16.23 -7.86 3.73
C SER A 62 -14.71 -7.90 4.00
N MET A 63 -13.89 -7.51 3.03
CA MET A 63 -12.44 -7.45 3.21
C MET A 63 -12.03 -6.41 4.27
N LEU A 64 -12.65 -5.23 4.25
CA LEU A 64 -12.45 -4.20 5.27
C LEU A 64 -12.90 -4.69 6.65
N ALA A 65 -14.04 -5.38 6.75
CA ALA A 65 -14.52 -5.95 8.01
C ALA A 65 -13.53 -6.98 8.57
N ILE A 66 -12.96 -7.85 7.72
CA ILE A 66 -11.95 -8.83 8.14
C ILE A 66 -10.68 -8.13 8.62
N ILE A 67 -10.17 -7.14 7.89
CA ILE A 67 -8.97 -6.37 8.28
C ILE A 67 -9.22 -5.65 9.61
N PHE A 68 -10.41 -5.08 9.78
CA PHE A 68 -10.78 -4.38 10.99
C PHE A 68 -10.87 -5.31 12.20
N LEU A 69 -11.51 -6.48 12.04
CA LEU A 69 -11.53 -7.52 13.06
C LEU A 69 -10.11 -8.00 13.38
N TYR A 70 -9.27 -8.20 12.36
CA TYR A 70 -7.87 -8.56 12.54
C TYR A 70 -7.11 -7.51 13.38
N TRP A 71 -7.32 -6.22 13.13
CA TRP A 71 -6.74 -5.16 13.94
C TRP A 71 -7.22 -5.19 15.39
N ILE A 72 -8.50 -5.44 15.65
CA ILE A 72 -9.05 -5.55 17.00
C ILE A 72 -8.43 -6.73 17.75
N PHE A 73 -8.35 -7.90 17.12
CA PHE A 73 -7.83 -9.10 17.76
C PHE A 73 -6.30 -9.08 17.94
N ASN A 74 -5.55 -8.61 16.93
CA ASN A 74 -4.09 -8.62 16.95
C ASN A 74 -3.47 -7.31 17.47
N ARG A 75 -4.26 -6.26 17.70
CA ARG A 75 -3.78 -4.91 18.09
C ARG A 75 -2.65 -4.40 17.18
N THR A 76 -2.70 -4.74 15.90
CA THR A 76 -1.73 -4.35 14.85
C THR A 76 -2.15 -3.09 14.09
N GLU A 77 -3.09 -2.37 14.66
CA GLU A 77 -3.64 -1.13 14.13
C GLU A 77 -2.62 0.01 14.04
N PRO A 78 -2.73 0.89 13.03
CA PRO A 78 -1.90 2.07 12.96
C PRO A 78 -2.35 3.11 13.99
N LYS A 79 -1.39 3.84 14.57
CA LYS A 79 -1.61 4.79 15.70
C LYS A 79 -2.72 5.83 15.50
N PHE A 80 -3.07 6.15 14.25
CA PHE A 80 -4.13 7.11 13.92
C PHE A 80 -5.54 6.49 13.93
N LEU A 81 -5.67 5.17 13.79
CA LEU A 81 -6.95 4.45 13.87
C LEU A 81 -7.24 3.91 15.27
N SER A 82 -6.25 3.92 16.16
CA SER A 82 -6.36 3.57 17.57
C SER A 82 -7.62 4.08 18.27
N PRO A 83 -8.00 5.37 18.21
CA PRO A 83 -9.21 5.83 18.91
C PRO A 83 -10.51 5.22 18.35
N PHE A 84 -10.54 4.91 17.05
CA PHE A 84 -11.73 4.34 16.41
C PHE A 84 -11.85 2.84 16.71
N VAL A 85 -10.73 2.12 16.66
CA VAL A 85 -10.67 0.70 16.98
C VAL A 85 -10.91 0.48 18.47
N ASP A 86 -10.38 1.32 19.36
CA ASP A 86 -10.63 1.24 20.81
C ASP A 86 -12.11 1.45 21.14
N PHE A 87 -12.77 2.44 20.51
CA PHE A 87 -14.20 2.66 20.66
C PHE A 87 -15.03 1.43 20.25
N LEU A 88 -14.66 0.79 19.14
CA LEU A 88 -15.36 -0.38 18.61
C LEU A 88 -14.96 -1.69 19.32
N SER A 89 -13.79 -1.76 19.92
CA SER A 89 -13.33 -2.91 20.71
C SER A 89 -14.23 -3.17 21.91
N GLY A 90 -14.85 -2.13 22.48
CA GLY A 90 -15.82 -2.27 23.57
C GLY A 90 -17.09 -3.05 23.20
N PHE A 91 -17.38 -3.21 21.90
CA PHE A 91 -18.53 -3.97 21.40
C PHE A 91 -18.22 -5.47 21.19
N LEU A 92 -16.95 -5.83 21.06
CA LEU A 92 -16.53 -7.21 20.79
C LEU A 92 -16.07 -7.87 22.10
N PRO A 93 -16.39 -9.16 22.32
CA PRO A 93 -15.94 -9.87 23.50
C PRO A 93 -14.41 -9.92 23.49
N ASN A 94 -13.81 -9.34 24.53
CA ASN A 94 -12.37 -9.43 24.78
C ASN A 94 -12.01 -10.90 25.02
N VAL A 95 -11.45 -11.57 24.01
CA VAL A 95 -10.87 -12.90 24.18
C VAL A 95 -9.52 -12.73 24.90
N ARG A 96 -9.61 -12.39 26.19
CA ARG A 96 -8.51 -12.54 27.16
C ARG A 96 -9.02 -13.36 28.33
N SER A 97 -9.27 -14.64 28.05
CA SER A 97 -9.27 -15.67 29.06
C SER A 97 -7.95 -16.44 28.97
N ARG A 98 -7.03 -16.05 29.85
CA ARG A 98 -5.67 -16.57 30.12
C ARG A 98 -4.53 -15.98 29.31
#